data_AF-A0A453K3D4-F1
#
_entry.id   AF-A0A453K3D4-F1
#
_cell.length_a   1.000
_cell.length_b   1.000
_cell.length_c   1.000
_cell.angle_alpha   90.00
_cell.angle_beta   90.00
_cell.angle_gamma   90.00
#
_symmetry.space_group_name_H-M   'P 1'
#
loop_
_entity.id
_entity.type
_entity.pdbx_description
1 polymer ?
#
loop_
_entity_poly.entity_id
_entity_poly.type
_entity_poly.pdbx_seq_one_letter_code
_entity_poly.pdbx_strand_id
1 'polypeptide(L)'
;MSADPPVYVSELIDAATKAWDHQKVHEHLQPPDAELILKIPLSTRNIADSWAWHYERSGLFTVRSAYRLLVDTKRRREDWLEGRPNTSDVSATQGQWKKLWRVKVPSVVRHFAWRLAKNSVPTESVRHHRKMTDEALCPICNGAEDSWRQALVDCNMPKCVWALMDDQLVEHMVACKNDDARLWLMELMETTREEEFVRILVTLWSIWWAHRKAIHEQEFQSPLSTFCFVEKYLGDLLLLWGRAAPNNTVCTATEANVGRRKRTWKQPRQGHMKVMVDAAVARSGHKGSCAAICRDEDGHFLGASSVVVLGQVDPEILEAMAFSEGLDLSSDLYLQRVHVSTDCAATISHMKGTYKGPSTTVIQDIGKKMESFESVCFEHEKRD
;
A
#
# COMPACT_ATOMS: atom_id res chain seq x y z
N MET A 1 1.12 20.69 -35.52
CA MET A 1 2.43 20.58 -34.88
C MET A 1 3.10 21.94 -35.05
N SER A 2 3.56 22.56 -33.96
CA SER A 2 4.20 23.88 -33.97
C SER A 2 5.40 23.91 -34.91
N ALA A 3 5.69 25.08 -35.50
CA ALA A 3 6.74 25.26 -36.50
C ALA A 3 8.16 25.11 -35.94
N ASP A 4 8.32 25.13 -34.61
CA ASP A 4 9.60 24.97 -33.93
C ASP A 4 9.42 24.16 -32.63
N PRO A 5 9.48 22.81 -32.68
CA PRO A 5 9.27 21.98 -31.51
C PRO A 5 10.48 22.06 -30.56
N PRO A 6 10.26 22.13 -29.24
CA PRO A 6 11.35 22.24 -28.27
C PRO A 6 12.22 20.98 -28.31
N VAL A 7 13.55 21.17 -28.28
CA VAL A 7 14.52 20.07 -28.30
C VAL A 7 14.90 19.65 -26.88
N TYR A 8 15.03 20.63 -25.98
CA TYR A 8 15.40 20.41 -24.58
C TYR A 8 14.27 20.81 -23.63
N VAL A 9 14.16 20.09 -22.51
CA VAL A 9 13.19 20.43 -21.43
C VAL A 9 13.42 21.85 -20.90
N SER A 10 14.67 22.33 -20.90
CA SER A 10 15.01 23.69 -20.50
C SER A 10 14.33 24.78 -21.34
N GLU A 11 13.91 24.49 -22.58
CA GLU A 11 13.21 25.46 -23.44
C GLU A 11 11.74 25.66 -23.04
N LEU A 12 11.20 24.71 -22.27
CA LEU A 12 9.87 24.76 -21.65
C LEU A 12 9.89 25.41 -20.26
N ILE A 13 11.05 25.88 -19.79
CA ILE A 13 11.23 26.49 -18.47
C ILE A 13 11.51 27.98 -18.67
N ASP A 14 10.79 28.82 -17.92
CA ASP A 14 11.06 30.25 -17.87
C ASP A 14 12.39 30.50 -17.14
N ALA A 15 13.34 31.13 -17.84
CA ALA A 15 14.68 31.34 -17.33
C ALA A 15 14.74 32.31 -16.14
N ALA A 16 13.79 33.23 -16.01
CA ALA A 16 13.71 34.25 -14.97
C ALA A 16 12.98 33.73 -13.72
N THR A 17 11.84 33.07 -13.90
CA THR A 17 11.04 32.56 -12.77
C THR A 17 11.45 31.17 -12.30
N LYS A 18 12.20 30.42 -13.14
CA LYS A 18 12.52 28.99 -12.93
C LYS A 18 11.28 28.11 -12.78
N ALA A 19 10.16 28.57 -13.32
CA ALA A 19 8.89 27.83 -13.38
C ALA A 19 8.64 27.29 -14.79
N TRP A 20 7.71 26.36 -14.92
CA TRP A 20 7.25 25.90 -16.23
C TRP A 20 6.59 27.05 -17.00
N ASP A 21 6.96 27.18 -18.27
CA ASP A 21 6.25 28.03 -19.22
C ASP A 21 4.97 27.30 -19.65
N HIS A 22 3.87 27.60 -18.96
CA HIS A 22 2.57 26.96 -19.20
C HIS A 22 2.12 27.08 -20.65
N GLN A 23 2.38 28.22 -21.30
CA GLN A 23 1.98 28.44 -22.68
C GLN A 23 2.71 27.46 -23.60
N LYS A 24 4.05 27.41 -23.52
CA LYS A 24 4.84 26.48 -24.33
C LYS A 24 4.50 25.02 -24.07
N VAL A 25 4.30 24.66 -22.80
CA VAL A 25 3.93 23.28 -22.43
C VAL A 25 2.61 22.89 -23.10
N HIS A 26 1.58 23.73 -23.04
CA HIS A 26 0.29 23.45 -23.69
C HIS A 26 0.32 23.54 -25.22
N GLU A 27 1.20 24.36 -25.80
CA GLU A 27 1.36 24.47 -27.25
C GLU A 27 2.04 23.24 -27.88
N HIS A 28 2.98 22.62 -27.15
CA HIS A 28 3.82 21.56 -27.69
C HIS A 28 3.46 20.14 -27.22
N LEU A 29 2.71 20.00 -26.12
CA LEU A 29 2.40 18.70 -25.53
C LEU A 29 0.89 18.41 -25.56
N GLN A 30 0.53 17.13 -25.59
CA GLN A 30 -0.88 16.73 -25.48
C GLN A 30 -1.42 17.10 -24.10
N PRO A 31 -2.71 17.47 -23.96
CA PRO A 31 -3.26 17.92 -22.68
C PRO A 31 -3.01 16.97 -21.50
N PRO A 32 -3.14 15.63 -21.64
CA PRO A 32 -2.85 14.71 -20.53
C PRO A 32 -1.37 14.74 -20.09
N ASP A 33 -0.44 14.86 -21.03
CA ASP A 33 0.99 14.90 -20.75
C ASP A 33 1.40 16.26 -20.16
N ALA A 34 0.84 17.34 -20.70
CA ALA A 34 1.02 18.69 -20.19
C ALA A 34 0.61 18.78 -18.71
N GLU A 35 -0.54 18.22 -18.35
CA GLU A 35 -1.02 18.17 -16.96
C GLU A 35 -0.08 17.40 -16.02
N LEU A 36 0.61 16.37 -16.50
CA LEU A 36 1.57 15.62 -15.70
C LEU A 36 2.91 16.34 -15.59
N ILE A 37 3.39 16.93 -16.68
CA ILE A 37 4.68 17.64 -16.73
C ILE A 37 4.64 18.88 -15.84
N LEU A 38 3.55 19.65 -15.86
CA LEU A 38 3.37 20.81 -14.99
C LEU A 38 3.38 20.47 -13.50
N LYS A 39 3.17 19.20 -13.12
CA LYS A 39 3.24 18.72 -11.73
C LYS A 39 4.65 18.34 -11.29
N ILE A 40 5.62 18.31 -12.20
CA ILE A 40 7.01 17.98 -11.86
C ILE A 40 7.64 19.21 -11.18
N PRO A 41 8.12 19.11 -9.92
CA PRO A 41 8.76 20.22 -9.24
C PRO A 41 10.10 20.55 -9.91
N LEU A 42 10.26 21.81 -10.31
CA LEU A 42 11.53 22.33 -10.79
C LEU A 42 12.39 22.80 -9.61
N SER A 43 13.70 22.62 -9.74
CA SER A 43 14.65 23.23 -8.81
C SER A 43 14.77 24.72 -9.14
N THR A 44 14.84 25.53 -8.10
CA THR A 44 15.15 26.96 -8.22
C THR A 44 16.64 27.22 -8.47
N ARG A 45 17.46 26.17 -8.38
CA ARG A 45 18.92 26.20 -8.53
C ARG A 45 19.35 25.43 -9.77
N ASN A 46 20.55 25.73 -10.26
CA ASN A 46 21.15 24.97 -11.34
C ASN A 46 21.77 23.68 -10.81
N ILE A 47 21.02 22.59 -10.85
CA ILE A 47 21.44 21.26 -10.38
C ILE A 47 21.72 20.37 -11.59
N ALA A 48 22.79 19.56 -11.52
CA ALA A 48 23.11 18.59 -12.55
C ALA A 48 22.06 17.46 -12.62
N ASP A 49 21.72 17.06 -13.85
CA ASP A 49 20.80 15.95 -14.11
C ASP A 49 21.31 14.64 -13.49
N SER A 50 20.38 13.78 -13.08
CA SER A 50 20.71 12.48 -12.52
C SER A 50 19.74 11.40 -12.96
N TRP A 51 20.26 10.18 -13.10
CA TRP A 51 19.44 9.01 -13.43
C TRP A 51 18.62 8.55 -12.23
N ALA A 52 17.31 8.38 -12.44
CA ALA A 52 16.36 7.81 -11.49
C ALA A 52 15.73 6.52 -12.04
N TRP A 53 15.58 5.52 -11.19
CA TRP A 53 14.94 4.25 -11.52
C TRP A 53 13.43 4.34 -11.32
N HIS A 54 12.70 4.51 -12.41
CA HIS A 54 11.24 4.74 -12.39
C HIS A 54 10.41 3.62 -11.72
N TYR A 55 10.93 2.38 -11.67
CA TYR A 55 10.20 1.23 -11.11
C TYR A 55 10.27 1.11 -9.58
N GLU A 56 10.93 2.04 -8.89
CA GLU A 56 10.90 2.16 -7.43
C GLU A 56 10.60 3.61 -7.05
N ARG A 57 9.73 3.83 -6.05
CA ARG A 57 9.36 5.20 -5.62
C ARG A 57 10.54 6.02 -5.12
N SER A 58 11.56 5.37 -4.56
CA SER A 58 12.79 6.02 -4.13
C SER A 58 13.69 6.47 -5.28
N GLY A 59 13.38 6.07 -6.52
CA GLY A 59 14.22 6.27 -7.69
C GLY A 59 15.54 5.49 -7.65
N LEU A 60 15.75 4.60 -6.68
CA LEU A 60 16.97 3.82 -6.56
C LEU A 60 16.85 2.48 -7.29
N PHE A 61 17.88 2.15 -8.08
CA PHE A 61 17.98 0.86 -8.72
C PHE A 61 18.36 -0.23 -7.70
N THR A 62 17.66 -1.36 -7.74
CA THR A 62 18.07 -2.58 -7.05
C THR A 62 17.91 -3.80 -7.96
N VAL A 63 18.78 -4.81 -7.80
CA VAL A 63 18.65 -6.09 -8.54
C VAL A 63 17.25 -6.71 -8.33
N ARG A 64 16.70 -6.58 -7.12
CA ARG A 64 15.34 -7.02 -6.80
C ARG A 64 14.28 -6.33 -7.65
N SER A 65 14.35 -5.00 -7.79
CA SER A 65 13.42 -4.22 -8.62
C SER A 65 13.55 -4.54 -10.10
N ALA A 66 14.77 -4.74 -10.60
CA ALA A 66 15.02 -5.16 -11.98
C ALA A 66 14.47 -6.56 -12.25
N TYR A 67 14.66 -7.50 -11.33
CA TYR A 67 14.11 -8.85 -11.45
C TYR A 67 12.58 -8.83 -11.48
N ARG A 68 11.93 -8.04 -10.62
CA ARG A 68 10.47 -7.84 -10.64
C ARG A 68 10.00 -7.33 -12.00
N LEU A 69 10.67 -6.29 -12.53
CA LEU A 69 10.37 -5.75 -13.86
C LEU A 69 10.47 -6.83 -14.95
N LEU A 70 11.53 -7.63 -14.95
CA LEU A 70 11.72 -8.70 -15.93
C LEU A 70 10.62 -9.76 -15.84
N VAL A 71 10.28 -10.20 -14.62
CA VAL A 71 9.21 -11.18 -14.39
C VAL A 71 7.85 -10.64 -14.82
N ASP A 72 7.51 -9.41 -14.46
CA ASP A 72 6.23 -8.78 -14.82
C ASP A 72 6.13 -8.51 -16.32
N THR A 73 7.24 -8.18 -16.98
CA THR A 73 7.29 -8.01 -18.44
C THR A 73 7.12 -9.35 -19.15
N LYS A 74 7.77 -10.41 -18.65
CA LYS A 74 7.60 -11.77 -19.16
C LYS A 74 6.14 -12.23 -19.03
N ARG A 75 5.55 -12.07 -17.84
CA ARG A 75 4.15 -12.45 -17.59
C ARG A 75 3.18 -11.71 -18.51
N ARG A 76 3.31 -10.38 -18.62
CA ARG A 76 2.45 -9.59 -19.53
C ARG A 76 2.55 -10.06 -20.98
N ARG A 77 3.74 -10.48 -21.41
CA ARG A 77 3.95 -11.04 -22.76
C ARG A 77 3.32 -12.43 -22.91
N GLU A 78 3.47 -13.30 -21.92
CA GLU A 78 2.84 -14.64 -21.90
C GLU A 78 1.31 -14.51 -21.88
N ASP A 79 0.75 -13.65 -21.03
CA ASP A 79 -0.69 -13.38 -20.96
C ASP A 79 -1.22 -12.87 -22.32
N TRP A 80 -0.49 -11.97 -22.98
CA TRP A 80 -0.85 -11.47 -24.31
C TRP A 80 -0.81 -12.56 -25.39
N LEU A 81 0.21 -13.42 -25.37
CA LEU A 81 0.35 -14.54 -26.32
C LEU A 81 -0.73 -15.62 -26.11
N GLU A 82 -1.08 -15.90 -24.87
CA GLU A 82 -2.03 -16.96 -24.49
C GLU A 82 -3.47 -16.46 -24.43
N GLY A 83 -3.73 -15.19 -24.77
CA GLY A 83 -5.06 -14.59 -24.71
C GLY A 83 -5.66 -14.57 -23.30
N ARG A 84 -4.84 -14.66 -22.25
CA ARG A 84 -5.32 -14.60 -20.87
C ARG A 84 -5.75 -13.17 -20.57
N PRO A 85 -7.02 -12.94 -20.19
CA PRO A 85 -7.49 -11.60 -19.86
C PRO A 85 -6.74 -11.11 -18.62
N ASN A 86 -5.91 -10.07 -18.80
CA ASN A 86 -5.27 -9.40 -17.68
C ASN A 86 -6.17 -8.25 -17.23
N THR A 87 -6.39 -8.11 -15.92
CA THR A 87 -7.24 -7.04 -15.40
C THR A 87 -6.45 -5.73 -15.46
N SER A 88 -6.82 -4.84 -16.38
CA SER A 88 -6.25 -3.49 -16.52
C SER A 88 -6.57 -2.58 -15.34
N ASP A 89 -7.55 -2.95 -14.51
CA ASP A 89 -7.96 -2.21 -13.32
C ASP A 89 -7.19 -2.64 -12.07
N VAL A 90 -6.03 -1.99 -11.86
CA VAL A 90 -5.20 -2.13 -10.66
C VAL A 90 -5.98 -1.71 -9.40
N SER A 91 -6.91 -0.75 -9.52
CA SER A 91 -7.72 -0.26 -8.40
C SER A 91 -8.74 -1.29 -7.96
N ALA A 92 -9.47 -1.90 -8.89
CA ALA A 92 -10.40 -3.00 -8.60
C ALA A 92 -9.67 -4.18 -7.94
N THR A 93 -8.48 -4.53 -8.46
CA THR A 93 -7.63 -5.58 -7.87
C THR A 93 -7.21 -5.23 -6.44
N GLN A 94 -6.82 -3.98 -6.18
CA GLN A 94 -6.48 -3.51 -4.83
C GLN A 94 -7.70 -3.54 -3.89
N GLY A 95 -8.89 -3.20 -4.41
CA GLY A 95 -10.15 -3.28 -3.69
C GLY A 95 -10.49 -4.71 -3.27
N GLN A 96 -10.33 -5.67 -4.17
CA GLN A 96 -10.52 -7.10 -3.90
C GLN A 96 -9.62 -7.62 -2.78
N TRP A 97 -8.32 -7.26 -2.78
CA TRP A 97 -7.43 -7.61 -1.68
C TRP A 97 -7.85 -6.97 -0.36
N LYS A 98 -8.25 -5.68 -0.38
CA LYS A 98 -8.75 -5.00 0.82
C LYS A 98 -9.99 -5.70 1.39
N LYS A 99 -10.92 -6.14 0.53
CA LYS A 99 -12.09 -6.93 0.95
C LYS A 99 -11.67 -8.24 1.63
N LEU A 100 -10.82 -9.04 0.98
CA LEU A 100 -10.34 -10.32 1.52
C LEU A 100 -9.62 -10.17 2.88
N TRP A 101 -8.80 -9.12 3.03
CA TRP A 101 -8.08 -8.88 4.29
C TRP A 101 -8.98 -8.34 5.42
N ARG A 102 -10.17 -7.81 5.11
CA ARG A 102 -11.17 -7.31 6.07
C ARG A 102 -12.14 -8.38 6.55
N VAL A 103 -12.17 -9.55 5.92
CA VAL A 103 -13.00 -10.68 6.36
C VAL A 103 -12.71 -10.96 7.83
N LYS A 104 -13.78 -11.07 8.62
CA LYS A 104 -13.70 -11.42 10.03
C LYS A 104 -13.33 -12.90 10.12
N VAL A 105 -12.04 -13.17 10.11
CA VAL A 105 -11.39 -14.45 10.40
C VAL A 105 -10.00 -14.21 10.98
N PRO A 106 -9.48 -15.11 11.84
CA PRO A 106 -8.13 -15.00 12.35
C PRO A 106 -7.10 -14.89 11.22
N SER A 107 -5.97 -14.24 11.52
CA SER A 107 -4.95 -13.94 10.51
C SER A 107 -4.47 -15.20 9.78
N VAL A 108 -4.39 -16.35 10.45
CA VAL A 108 -3.98 -17.62 9.83
C VAL A 108 -4.90 -18.05 8.68
N VAL A 109 -6.22 -17.88 8.83
CA VAL A 109 -7.21 -18.21 7.80
C VAL A 109 -7.12 -17.22 6.64
N ARG A 110 -6.92 -15.92 6.93
CA ARG A 110 -6.67 -14.90 5.89
C ARG A 110 -5.41 -15.18 5.08
N HIS A 111 -4.34 -15.62 5.74
CA HIS A 111 -3.11 -16.02 5.05
C HIS A 111 -3.32 -17.24 4.17
N PHE A 112 -4.07 -18.23 4.63
CA PHE A 112 -4.47 -19.37 3.81
C PHE A 112 -5.26 -18.93 2.57
N ALA A 113 -6.31 -18.12 2.74
CA ALA A 113 -7.13 -17.60 1.64
C ALA A 113 -6.30 -16.78 0.63
N TRP A 114 -5.35 -15.96 1.11
CA TRP A 114 -4.41 -15.24 0.26
C TRP A 114 -3.50 -16.19 -0.53
N ARG A 115 -2.98 -17.26 0.11
CA ARG A 115 -2.16 -18.26 -0.57
C ARG A 115 -2.95 -19.03 -1.63
N LEU A 116 -4.20 -19.36 -1.34
CA LEU A 116 -5.14 -20.00 -2.26
C LEU A 116 -5.41 -19.09 -3.47
N ALA A 117 -5.77 -17.83 -3.23
CA ALA A 117 -5.96 -16.82 -4.29
C ALA A 117 -4.70 -16.53 -5.12
N LYS A 118 -3.51 -16.88 -4.64
CA LYS A 118 -2.25 -16.78 -5.39
C LYS A 118 -1.83 -18.09 -6.05
N ASN A 119 -2.68 -19.12 -5.99
CA ASN A 119 -2.38 -20.48 -6.41
C ASN A 119 -1.01 -20.96 -5.89
N SER A 120 -0.74 -20.69 -4.61
CA SER A 120 0.56 -20.87 -3.95
C SER A 120 0.50 -21.83 -2.75
N VAL A 121 -0.63 -22.52 -2.63
CA VAL A 121 -0.83 -23.65 -1.73
C VAL A 121 0.02 -24.82 -2.26
N PRO A 122 0.77 -25.53 -1.40
CA PRO A 122 1.72 -26.55 -1.85
C PRO A 122 1.01 -27.87 -2.21
N THR A 123 0.19 -27.85 -3.26
CA THR A 123 -0.36 -29.05 -3.90
C THR A 123 0.67 -29.69 -4.83
N GLU A 124 0.50 -30.96 -5.21
CA GLU A 124 1.44 -31.65 -6.10
C GLU A 124 1.51 -31.01 -7.49
N SER A 125 0.42 -30.48 -8.03
CA SER A 125 0.49 -29.71 -9.30
C SER A 125 1.43 -28.50 -9.21
N VAL A 126 1.39 -27.75 -8.10
CA VAL A 126 2.28 -26.61 -7.86
C VAL A 126 3.72 -27.07 -7.63
N ARG A 127 3.92 -28.20 -6.94
CA ARG A 127 5.25 -28.77 -6.73
C ARG A 127 5.85 -29.28 -8.04
N HIS A 128 5.06 -29.95 -8.87
CA HIS A 128 5.47 -30.49 -10.17
C HIS A 128 5.83 -29.36 -11.13
N HIS A 129 4.98 -28.32 -11.20
CA HIS A 129 5.27 -27.11 -11.98
C HIS A 129 6.60 -26.45 -11.57
N ARG A 130 6.95 -26.51 -10.29
CA ARG A 130 8.21 -26.00 -9.73
C ARG A 130 9.37 -27.01 -9.76
N LYS A 131 9.17 -28.17 -10.40
CA LYS A 131 10.16 -29.26 -10.51
C LYS A 131 10.65 -29.79 -9.15
N MET A 132 9.73 -29.89 -8.19
CA MET A 132 9.98 -30.41 -6.83
C MET A 132 9.37 -31.81 -6.58
N THR A 133 8.72 -32.38 -7.58
CA THR A 133 8.14 -33.74 -7.60
C THR A 133 8.04 -34.17 -9.06
N ASP A 134 8.04 -35.49 -9.29
CA ASP A 134 7.96 -36.08 -10.63
C ASP A 134 6.52 -36.23 -11.13
N GLU A 135 5.55 -36.24 -10.21
CA GLU A 135 4.14 -36.48 -10.51
C GLU A 135 3.26 -35.35 -9.94
N ALA A 136 2.18 -35.02 -10.67
CA ALA A 136 1.21 -34.01 -10.27
C ALA A 136 -0.07 -34.62 -9.67
N LEU A 137 -0.09 -35.92 -9.36
CA LEU A 137 -1.30 -36.63 -8.92
C LEU A 137 -1.66 -36.32 -7.46
N CYS A 138 -2.96 -36.36 -7.15
CA CYS A 138 -3.45 -36.17 -5.78
C CYS A 138 -2.97 -37.32 -4.87
N PRO A 139 -2.21 -37.05 -3.80
CA PRO A 139 -1.66 -38.10 -2.93
C PRO A 139 -2.71 -38.93 -2.18
N ILE A 140 -3.95 -38.43 -2.08
CA ILE A 140 -5.04 -39.11 -1.36
C ILE A 140 -5.83 -40.04 -2.28
N CYS A 141 -6.29 -39.56 -3.44
CA CYS A 141 -7.14 -40.37 -4.33
C CYS A 141 -6.39 -41.01 -5.50
N ASN A 142 -5.18 -40.54 -5.82
CA ASN A 142 -4.35 -40.96 -6.94
C ASN A 142 -5.05 -41.00 -8.32
N GLY A 143 -6.18 -40.30 -8.46
CA GLY A 143 -7.07 -40.41 -9.63
C GLY A 143 -7.11 -39.18 -10.53
N ALA A 144 -6.62 -38.03 -10.07
CA ALA A 144 -6.61 -36.77 -10.81
C ALA A 144 -5.41 -35.91 -10.42
N GLU A 145 -5.12 -34.90 -11.23
CA GLU A 145 -4.11 -33.88 -10.91
C GLU A 145 -4.48 -33.12 -9.63
N ASP A 146 -3.52 -32.97 -8.71
CA ASP A 146 -3.66 -32.31 -7.41
C ASP A 146 -3.72 -30.78 -7.58
N SER A 147 -4.78 -30.28 -8.20
CA SER A 147 -5.07 -28.85 -8.24
C SER A 147 -5.58 -28.34 -6.89
N TRP A 148 -5.63 -27.02 -6.70
CA TRP A 148 -6.26 -26.43 -5.52
C TRP A 148 -7.72 -26.88 -5.36
N ARG A 149 -8.45 -27.03 -6.48
CA ARG A 149 -9.84 -27.46 -6.51
C ARG A 149 -9.96 -28.94 -6.18
N GLN A 150 -9.06 -29.76 -6.73
CA GLN A 150 -8.99 -31.18 -6.39
C GLN A 150 -8.72 -31.39 -4.89
N ALA A 151 -7.72 -30.73 -4.33
CA ALA A 151 -7.32 -30.89 -2.94
C ALA A 151 -8.38 -30.39 -1.93
N LEU A 152 -9.21 -29.43 -2.31
CA LEU A 152 -10.13 -28.74 -1.38
C LEU A 152 -11.62 -28.99 -1.64
N VAL A 153 -12.00 -29.45 -2.83
CA VAL A 153 -13.40 -29.55 -3.27
C VAL A 153 -13.69 -30.91 -3.91
N ASP A 154 -12.92 -31.32 -4.93
CA ASP A 154 -13.34 -32.42 -5.81
C ASP A 154 -12.87 -33.81 -5.38
N CYS A 155 -11.84 -33.91 -4.52
CA CYS A 155 -11.38 -35.18 -3.97
C CYS A 155 -12.42 -35.80 -3.01
N ASN A 156 -12.40 -37.14 -2.87
CA ASN A 156 -13.36 -37.87 -2.03
C ASN A 156 -13.36 -37.40 -0.57
N MET A 157 -12.17 -37.10 -0.01
CA MET A 157 -12.05 -36.67 1.37
C MET A 157 -12.70 -35.29 1.62
N PRO A 158 -12.40 -34.24 0.85
CA PRO A 158 -13.14 -32.98 0.89
C PRO A 158 -14.65 -33.14 0.66
N LYS A 159 -15.07 -33.91 -0.35
CA LYS A 159 -16.50 -34.14 -0.66
C LYS A 159 -17.28 -34.66 0.53
N CYS A 160 -16.71 -35.59 1.29
CA CYS A 160 -17.35 -36.12 2.49
C CYS A 160 -17.51 -35.07 3.60
N VAL A 161 -16.62 -34.06 3.68
CA VAL A 161 -16.78 -32.94 4.63
C VAL A 161 -17.85 -31.98 4.15
N TRP A 162 -17.84 -31.64 2.85
CA TRP A 162 -18.84 -30.77 2.24
C TRP A 162 -20.25 -31.38 2.31
N ALA A 163 -20.39 -32.70 2.22
CA ALA A 163 -21.68 -33.39 2.37
C ALA A 163 -22.32 -33.27 3.77
N LEU A 164 -21.60 -32.74 4.77
CA LEU A 164 -22.12 -32.45 6.11
C LEU A 164 -22.55 -30.99 6.27
N MET A 165 -22.31 -30.15 5.26
CA MET A 165 -22.70 -28.74 5.23
C MET A 165 -24.15 -28.56 4.74
N ASP A 166 -24.63 -27.32 4.80
CA ASP A 166 -25.88 -26.92 4.17
C ASP A 166 -25.85 -27.14 2.65
N ASP A 167 -26.84 -27.86 2.12
CA ASP A 167 -26.91 -28.27 0.72
C ASP A 167 -26.95 -27.07 -0.23
N GLN A 168 -27.70 -26.00 0.10
CA GLN A 168 -27.82 -24.82 -0.76
C GLN A 168 -26.48 -24.09 -0.90
N LEU A 169 -25.73 -23.99 0.21
CA LEU A 169 -24.39 -23.39 0.21
C LEU A 169 -23.40 -24.20 -0.64
N VAL A 170 -23.44 -25.54 -0.54
CA VAL A 170 -22.56 -26.43 -1.30
C VAL A 170 -22.90 -26.41 -2.78
N GLU A 171 -24.19 -26.46 -3.14
CA GLU A 171 -24.65 -26.37 -4.52
C GLU A 171 -24.19 -25.07 -5.18
N HIS A 172 -24.34 -23.94 -4.48
CA HIS A 172 -23.86 -22.63 -4.95
C HIS A 172 -22.34 -22.61 -5.14
N MET A 173 -21.58 -23.14 -4.18
CA MET A 173 -20.12 -23.22 -4.28
C MET A 173 -19.65 -24.07 -5.47
N VAL A 174 -20.31 -25.19 -5.72
CA VAL A 174 -19.98 -26.10 -6.85
C VAL A 174 -20.40 -25.49 -8.19
N ALA A 175 -21.47 -24.69 -8.22
CA ALA A 175 -21.92 -23.97 -9.41
C ALA A 175 -20.89 -22.92 -9.90
N CYS A 176 -20.06 -22.37 -9.00
CA CYS A 176 -18.93 -21.53 -9.37
C CYS A 176 -17.82 -22.35 -10.08
N LYS A 177 -17.72 -22.19 -11.40
CA LYS A 177 -16.81 -22.96 -12.28
C LYS A 177 -15.51 -22.25 -12.65
N ASN A 178 -15.15 -21.16 -11.96
CA ASN A 178 -13.88 -20.49 -12.21
C ASN A 178 -12.69 -21.38 -11.84
N ASP A 179 -11.82 -21.68 -12.81
CA ASP A 179 -10.59 -22.46 -12.59
C ASP A 179 -9.51 -21.65 -11.87
N ASP A 180 -9.53 -20.33 -12.02
CA ASP A 180 -8.67 -19.42 -11.27
C ASP A 180 -9.18 -19.28 -9.83
N ALA A 181 -8.38 -19.77 -8.87
CA ALA A 181 -8.71 -19.76 -7.45
C ALA A 181 -9.04 -18.37 -6.90
N ARG A 182 -8.41 -17.30 -7.43
CA ARG A 182 -8.68 -15.93 -7.03
C ARG A 182 -10.07 -15.52 -7.49
N LEU A 183 -10.37 -15.71 -8.77
CA LEU A 183 -11.66 -15.33 -9.34
C LEU A 183 -12.79 -16.10 -8.66
N TRP A 184 -12.59 -17.41 -8.43
CA TRP A 184 -13.53 -18.25 -7.69
C TRP A 184 -13.78 -17.76 -6.26
N LEU A 185 -12.73 -17.45 -5.49
CA LEU A 185 -12.89 -16.90 -4.13
C LEU A 185 -13.60 -15.54 -4.13
N MET A 186 -13.33 -14.69 -5.11
CA MET A 186 -13.95 -13.35 -5.20
C MET A 186 -15.42 -13.45 -5.60
N GLU A 187 -15.75 -14.35 -6.53
CA GLU A 187 -17.13 -14.64 -6.91
C GLU A 187 -17.95 -15.14 -5.70
N LEU A 188 -17.41 -16.08 -4.92
CA LEU A 188 -18.07 -16.54 -3.70
C LEU A 188 -18.26 -15.42 -2.68
N MET A 189 -17.26 -14.56 -2.49
CA MET A 189 -17.37 -13.42 -1.58
C MET A 189 -18.44 -12.40 -2.01
N GLU A 190 -18.75 -12.31 -3.31
CA GLU A 190 -19.74 -11.38 -3.86
C GLU A 190 -21.15 -11.98 -3.96
N THR A 191 -21.25 -13.31 -4.05
CA THR A 191 -22.51 -14.03 -4.25
C THR A 191 -23.06 -14.72 -2.99
N THR A 192 -22.28 -14.79 -1.91
CA THR A 192 -22.70 -15.36 -0.62
C THR A 192 -22.77 -14.30 0.48
N ARG A 193 -23.53 -14.57 1.55
CA ARG A 193 -23.54 -13.70 2.74
C ARG A 193 -22.20 -13.76 3.47
N GLU A 194 -21.86 -12.74 4.25
CA GLU A 194 -20.58 -12.70 5.00
C GLU A 194 -20.39 -13.93 5.88
N GLU A 195 -21.44 -14.39 6.57
CA GLU A 195 -21.41 -15.58 7.44
C GLU A 195 -21.19 -16.89 6.66
N GLU A 196 -21.86 -17.02 5.52
CA GLU A 196 -21.73 -18.16 4.60
C GLU A 196 -20.31 -18.21 4.00
N PHE A 197 -19.78 -17.06 3.57
CA PHE A 197 -18.42 -16.94 3.06
C PHE A 197 -17.36 -17.30 4.12
N VAL A 198 -17.55 -16.82 5.36
CA VAL A 198 -16.68 -17.18 6.49
C VAL A 198 -16.71 -18.68 6.75
N ARG A 199 -17.90 -19.29 6.73
CA ARG A 199 -18.05 -20.76 6.85
C ARG A 199 -17.29 -21.47 5.74
N ILE A 200 -17.47 -21.09 4.47
CA ILE A 200 -16.73 -21.66 3.34
C ILE A 200 -15.21 -21.56 3.57
N LEU A 201 -14.70 -20.38 3.93
CA LEU A 201 -13.25 -20.16 4.13
C LEU A 201 -12.67 -21.01 5.27
N VAL A 202 -13.39 -21.12 6.39
CA VAL A 202 -12.97 -21.94 7.54
C VAL A 202 -13.01 -23.42 7.17
N THR A 203 -14.02 -23.88 6.42
CA THR A 203 -14.11 -25.27 5.94
C THR A 203 -12.97 -25.59 4.99
N LEU A 204 -12.69 -24.74 3.99
CA LEU A 204 -11.56 -24.91 3.07
C LEU A 204 -10.23 -25.01 3.82
N TRP A 205 -10.03 -24.13 4.82
CA TRP A 205 -8.82 -24.15 5.64
C TRP A 205 -8.69 -25.42 6.48
N SER A 206 -9.82 -25.90 7.05
CA SER A 206 -9.85 -27.12 7.87
C SER A 206 -9.62 -28.38 7.02
N ILE A 207 -10.22 -28.44 5.83
CA ILE A 207 -9.95 -29.49 4.84
C ILE A 207 -8.48 -29.47 4.44
N TRP A 208 -7.92 -28.31 4.13
CA TRP A 208 -6.51 -28.18 3.79
C TRP A 208 -5.60 -28.71 4.91
N TRP A 209 -5.91 -28.36 6.16
CA TRP A 209 -5.17 -28.84 7.31
C TRP A 209 -5.24 -30.37 7.44
N ALA A 210 -6.44 -30.95 7.35
CA ALA A 210 -6.65 -32.39 7.41
C ALA A 210 -5.98 -33.12 6.23
N HIS A 211 -6.01 -32.54 5.03
CA HIS A 211 -5.35 -33.06 3.83
C HIS A 211 -3.83 -33.14 4.05
N ARG A 212 -3.21 -32.07 4.55
CA ARG A 212 -1.77 -32.06 4.86
C ARG A 212 -1.39 -33.04 5.97
N LYS A 213 -2.24 -33.16 6.98
CA LYS A 213 -2.01 -34.06 8.10
C LYS A 213 -2.03 -35.53 7.64
N ALA A 214 -2.98 -35.90 6.79
CA ALA A 214 -3.01 -37.22 6.17
C ALA A 214 -1.75 -37.50 5.34
N ILE A 215 -1.28 -36.54 4.54
CA ILE A 215 -0.12 -36.74 3.65
C ILE A 215 1.21 -36.84 4.42
N HIS A 216 1.46 -35.92 5.35
CA HIS A 216 2.78 -35.78 5.98
C HIS A 216 2.89 -36.48 7.34
N GLU A 217 1.79 -36.65 8.05
CA GLU A 217 1.78 -37.26 9.39
C GLU A 217 1.09 -38.63 9.39
N GLN A 218 0.52 -39.07 8.26
CA GLN A 218 -0.25 -40.33 8.15
C GLN A 218 -1.42 -40.40 9.14
N GLU A 219 -1.90 -39.25 9.60
CA GLU A 219 -3.03 -39.13 10.52
C GLU A 219 -4.28 -38.68 9.77
N PHE A 220 -5.22 -39.62 9.62
CA PHE A 220 -6.49 -39.37 8.93
C PHE A 220 -7.54 -38.83 9.90
N GLN A 221 -7.99 -37.60 9.64
CA GLN A 221 -9.13 -37.02 10.34
C GLN A 221 -10.42 -37.45 9.65
N SER A 222 -11.40 -37.92 10.43
CA SER A 222 -12.69 -38.27 9.86
C SER A 222 -13.42 -37.00 9.35
N PRO A 223 -14.24 -37.12 8.29
CA PRO A 223 -14.99 -35.97 7.79
C PRO A 223 -15.87 -35.32 8.86
N LEU A 224 -16.51 -36.15 9.71
CA LEU A 224 -17.31 -35.70 10.83
C LEU A 224 -16.48 -34.92 11.86
N SER A 225 -15.26 -35.37 12.18
CA SER A 225 -14.40 -34.66 13.12
C SER A 225 -13.98 -33.28 12.59
N THR A 226 -13.67 -33.21 11.29
CA THR A 226 -13.34 -31.95 10.62
C THR A 226 -14.55 -31.00 10.60
N PHE A 227 -15.75 -31.52 10.32
CA PHE A 227 -16.99 -30.76 10.39
C PHE A 227 -17.28 -30.23 11.80
N CYS A 228 -17.22 -31.09 12.83
CA CYS A 228 -17.42 -30.67 14.21
C CYS A 228 -16.39 -29.61 14.65
N PHE A 229 -15.15 -29.69 14.16
CA PHE A 229 -14.15 -28.66 14.38
C PHE A 229 -14.58 -27.33 13.75
N VAL A 230 -15.04 -27.33 12.49
CA VAL A 230 -15.54 -26.14 11.80
C VAL A 230 -16.68 -25.49 12.58
N GLU A 231 -17.70 -26.25 12.98
CA GLU A 231 -18.86 -25.73 13.72
C GLU A 231 -18.45 -25.14 15.08
N LYS A 232 -17.58 -25.83 15.82
CA LYS A 232 -17.02 -25.30 17.07
C LYS A 232 -16.23 -24.02 16.85
N TYR A 233 -15.36 -24.01 15.84
CA TYR A 233 -14.52 -22.85 15.53
C TYR A 233 -15.36 -21.63 15.13
N LEU A 234 -16.39 -21.82 14.31
CA LEU A 234 -17.33 -20.76 13.94
C LEU A 234 -18.10 -20.26 15.17
N GLY A 235 -18.52 -21.15 16.07
CA GLY A 235 -19.12 -20.78 17.35
C GLY A 235 -18.20 -19.92 18.22
N ASP A 236 -16.93 -20.31 18.36
CA ASP A 236 -15.93 -19.54 19.10
C ASP A 236 -15.69 -18.16 18.45
N LEU A 237 -15.63 -18.09 17.12
CA LEU A 237 -15.49 -16.83 16.37
C LEU A 237 -16.68 -15.90 16.60
N LEU A 238 -17.91 -16.42 16.57
CA LEU A 238 -19.12 -15.65 16.85
C LEU A 238 -19.12 -15.10 18.27
N LEU A 239 -18.64 -15.87 19.26
CA LEU A 239 -18.52 -15.37 20.65
C LEU A 239 -17.48 -14.25 20.76
N LEU A 240 -16.35 -14.36 20.06
CA LEU A 240 -15.29 -13.35 20.08
C LEU A 240 -15.70 -12.05 19.39
N TRP A 241 -16.47 -12.12 18.30
CA TRP A 241 -16.92 -10.93 17.57
C TRP A 241 -18.30 -10.42 17.97
N GLY A 242 -19.16 -11.25 18.56
CA GLY A 242 -20.40 -10.83 19.19
C GLY A 242 -20.16 -9.93 20.41
N ARG A 243 -19.03 -10.12 21.10
CA ARG A 243 -18.52 -9.18 22.11
C ARG A 243 -17.94 -7.89 21.52
N ALA A 244 -17.81 -7.80 20.20
CA ALA A 244 -17.14 -6.70 19.49
C ALA A 244 -18.05 -5.90 18.52
N ALA A 245 -19.38 -6.10 18.55
CA ALA A 245 -20.35 -5.26 17.83
C ALA A 245 -21.02 -4.22 18.77
N PRO A 246 -21.45 -3.05 18.26
CA PRO A 246 -21.25 -1.78 18.93
C PRO A 246 -22.34 -1.52 19.96
N ASN A 247 -22.06 -1.86 21.21
CA ASN A 247 -22.68 -1.06 22.26
C ASN A 247 -22.04 0.33 22.18
N ASN A 248 -22.90 1.29 21.88
CA ASN A 248 -22.82 2.69 22.26
C ASN A 248 -22.76 2.86 23.80
N THR A 249 -22.12 1.93 24.51
CA THR A 249 -21.59 2.14 25.86
C THR A 249 -20.50 3.17 25.69
N VAL A 250 -20.87 4.41 25.99
CA VAL A 250 -20.11 5.25 26.91
C VAL A 250 -19.25 4.33 27.77
N CYS A 251 -17.98 4.20 27.41
CA CYS A 251 -16.99 3.68 28.33
C CYS A 251 -16.97 4.69 29.48
N THR A 252 -17.80 4.48 30.50
CA THR A 252 -17.36 4.75 31.85
C THR A 252 -16.25 3.74 32.11
N ALA A 253 -15.09 4.01 31.51
CA ALA A 253 -13.84 3.63 32.12
C ALA A 253 -13.97 4.17 33.55
N THR A 254 -14.03 3.26 34.50
CA THR A 254 -13.50 3.55 35.82
C THR A 254 -12.21 4.30 35.60
N GLU A 255 -12.10 5.46 36.23
CA GLU A 255 -11.04 6.46 36.11
C GLU A 255 -9.68 5.84 36.51
N ALA A 256 -9.19 4.87 35.76
CA ALA A 256 -7.78 4.80 35.47
C ALA A 256 -7.53 6.07 34.67
N ASN A 257 -6.87 7.03 35.31
CA ASN A 257 -6.22 8.18 34.69
C ASN A 257 -5.41 7.72 33.47
N VAL A 258 -6.08 7.48 32.34
CA VAL A 258 -5.51 7.70 31.02
C VAL A 258 -5.47 9.21 30.96
N GLY A 259 -4.44 9.77 31.59
CA GLY A 259 -4.12 11.16 31.46
C GLY A 259 -4.20 11.44 29.98
N ARG A 260 -5.17 12.27 29.60
CA ARG A 260 -5.19 12.96 28.32
C ARG A 260 -3.77 13.46 28.21
N ARG A 261 -2.93 12.80 27.40
CA ARG A 261 -1.51 13.12 27.33
C ARG A 261 -1.56 14.53 26.78
N LYS A 262 -1.50 15.54 27.66
CA LYS A 262 -1.32 16.93 27.28
C LYS A 262 -0.06 16.84 26.45
N ARG A 263 -0.22 16.90 25.13
CA ARG A 263 0.91 16.79 24.20
C ARG A 263 1.71 18.05 24.49
N THR A 264 2.69 17.89 25.37
CA THR A 264 3.50 18.98 25.87
C THR A 264 4.32 19.44 24.69
N TRP A 265 4.26 20.74 24.39
CA TRP A 265 5.21 21.42 23.53
C TRP A 265 6.60 20.81 23.75
N LYS A 266 7.15 20.15 22.73
CA LYS A 266 8.49 19.62 22.82
C LYS A 266 9.44 20.77 22.51
N GLN A 267 10.07 21.28 23.55
CA GLN A 267 11.03 22.36 23.44
C GLN A 267 12.13 21.98 22.44
N PRO A 268 12.55 22.93 21.59
CA PRO A 268 13.68 22.72 20.70
C PRO A 268 14.99 22.57 21.49
N ARG A 269 16.07 22.23 20.79
CA ARG A 269 17.41 22.27 21.38
C ARG A 269 17.71 23.70 21.85
N GLN A 270 18.52 23.83 22.90
CA GLN A 270 18.89 25.14 23.43
C GLN A 270 19.61 25.98 22.37
N GLY A 271 19.16 27.22 22.19
CA GLY A 271 19.59 28.14 21.15
C GLY A 271 18.96 27.90 19.77
N HIS A 272 17.89 27.12 19.66
CA HIS A 272 17.20 26.86 18.38
C HIS A 272 15.73 27.28 18.44
N MET A 273 15.26 27.92 17.37
CA MET A 273 13.83 28.18 17.18
C MET A 273 13.15 26.97 16.57
N LYS A 274 11.91 26.67 16.99
CA LYS A 274 11.16 25.53 16.49
C LYS A 274 10.26 25.93 15.33
N VAL A 275 10.38 25.22 14.22
CA VAL A 275 9.59 25.42 13.00
C VAL A 275 8.78 24.16 12.73
N MET A 276 7.47 24.24 12.85
CA MET A 276 6.57 23.14 12.56
C MET A 276 6.07 23.28 11.14
N VAL A 277 6.26 22.25 10.32
CA VAL A 277 5.83 22.26 8.91
C VAL A 277 4.78 21.20 8.67
N ASP A 278 3.82 21.53 7.80
CA ASP A 278 2.78 20.59 7.40
C ASP A 278 2.32 20.87 5.97
N ALA A 279 1.82 19.85 5.29
CA ALA A 279 1.23 19.99 3.97
C ALA A 279 -0.14 19.31 3.86
N ALA A 280 -1.01 19.88 3.03
CA ALA A 280 -2.35 19.36 2.82
C ALA A 280 -2.74 19.37 1.33
N VAL A 281 -3.57 18.40 0.94
CA VAL A 281 -4.16 18.33 -0.39
C VAL A 281 -5.61 18.81 -0.29
N ALA A 282 -6.03 19.69 -1.19
CA ALA A 282 -7.41 20.16 -1.22
C ALA A 282 -8.38 19.00 -1.54
N ARG A 283 -9.57 19.01 -0.95
CA ARG A 283 -10.62 18.00 -1.22
C ARG A 283 -10.99 17.88 -2.69
N SER A 284 -10.84 18.97 -3.46
CA SER A 284 -11.06 18.96 -4.89
C SER A 284 -10.02 18.14 -5.65
N GLY A 285 -8.84 17.89 -5.09
CA GLY A 285 -7.76 17.14 -5.73
C GLY A 285 -7.02 17.88 -6.84
N HIS A 286 -7.05 19.22 -6.86
CA HIS A 286 -6.43 20.05 -7.90
C HIS A 286 -5.32 20.98 -7.39
N LYS A 287 -5.13 21.07 -6.07
CA LYS A 287 -4.13 21.95 -5.43
C LYS A 287 -3.68 21.38 -4.10
N GLY A 288 -2.45 21.70 -3.73
CA GLY A 288 -1.88 21.47 -2.41
C GLY A 288 -1.67 22.79 -1.67
N SER A 289 -1.38 22.68 -0.39
CA SER A 289 -0.92 23.79 0.43
C SER A 289 0.19 23.34 1.35
N CYS A 290 1.17 24.20 1.53
CA CYS A 290 2.26 24.06 2.49
C CYS A 290 2.09 25.11 3.58
N ALA A 291 2.45 24.78 4.81
CA ALA A 291 2.41 25.71 5.93
C ALA A 291 3.60 25.50 6.85
N ALA A 292 4.07 26.60 7.45
CA ALA A 292 5.11 26.60 8.45
C ALA A 292 4.71 27.54 9.60
N ILE A 293 4.96 27.13 10.84
CA ILE A 293 4.76 27.94 12.04
C ILE A 293 6.07 27.95 12.83
N CYS A 294 6.59 29.13 13.10
CA CYS A 294 7.80 29.33 13.90
C CYS A 294 7.45 29.81 15.32
N ARG A 295 8.10 29.20 16.30
CA ARG A 295 8.01 29.58 17.72
C ARG A 295 9.38 29.58 18.37
N ASP A 296 9.53 30.37 19.42
CA ASP A 296 10.73 30.40 20.24
C ASP A 296 10.85 29.18 21.18
N GLU A 297 11.89 29.16 22.00
CA GLU A 297 12.17 28.09 22.97
C GLU A 297 11.04 27.92 24.01
N ASP A 298 10.42 29.03 24.40
CA ASP A 298 9.33 29.10 25.38
C ASP A 298 7.96 28.79 24.74
N GLY A 299 7.90 28.68 23.41
CA GLY A 299 6.70 28.40 22.65
C GLY A 299 5.89 29.63 22.24
N HIS A 300 6.44 30.84 22.40
CA HIS A 300 5.84 32.05 21.85
C HIS A 300 5.92 32.06 20.33
N PHE A 301 4.85 32.58 19.72
CA PHE A 301 4.75 32.69 18.28
C PHE A 301 5.70 33.76 17.72
N LEU A 302 6.48 33.39 16.71
CA LEU A 302 7.40 34.29 16.00
C LEU A 302 6.89 34.64 14.60
N GLY A 303 6.29 33.67 13.90
CA GLY A 303 5.80 33.87 12.55
C GLY A 303 5.14 32.62 11.97
N ALA A 304 4.42 32.80 10.87
CA ALA A 304 3.86 31.71 10.09
C ALA A 304 3.94 32.04 8.60
N SER A 305 4.11 31.02 7.77
CA SER A 305 3.98 31.10 6.33
C SER A 305 2.98 30.06 5.83
N SER A 306 2.27 30.38 4.75
CA SER A 306 1.47 29.41 4.02
C SER A 306 1.48 29.73 2.53
N VAL A 307 1.68 28.68 1.74
CA VAL A 307 1.76 28.76 0.28
C VAL A 307 0.80 27.76 -0.34
N VAL A 308 0.05 28.20 -1.35
CA VAL A 308 -0.81 27.33 -2.16
C VAL A 308 -0.02 26.90 -3.39
N VAL A 309 0.10 25.59 -3.59
CA VAL A 309 0.77 25.00 -4.74
C VAL A 309 -0.28 24.50 -5.72
N LEU A 310 -0.38 25.13 -6.88
CA LEU A 310 -1.33 24.74 -7.92
C LEU A 310 -0.84 23.49 -8.65
N GLY A 311 -1.76 22.57 -8.98
CA GLY A 311 -1.47 21.36 -9.75
C GLY A 311 -0.80 20.24 -8.95
N GLN A 312 0.02 20.55 -7.95
CA GLN A 312 0.67 19.54 -7.12
C GLN A 312 -0.29 18.94 -6.09
N VAL A 313 -0.37 17.61 -6.07
CA VAL A 313 -1.25 16.85 -5.17
C VAL A 313 -0.57 15.61 -4.59
N ASP A 314 0.68 15.34 -4.95
CA ASP A 314 1.45 14.28 -4.31
C ASP A 314 1.81 14.70 -2.87
N PRO A 315 1.32 14.00 -1.84
CA PRO A 315 1.62 14.34 -0.45
C PRO A 315 3.12 14.33 -0.15
N GLU A 316 3.87 13.39 -0.73
CA GLU A 316 5.31 13.27 -0.49
C GLU A 316 6.07 14.51 -0.98
N ILE A 317 5.69 15.03 -2.15
CA ILE A 317 6.26 16.26 -2.71
C ILE A 317 5.84 17.46 -1.87
N LEU A 318 4.55 17.56 -1.52
CA LEU A 318 4.03 18.69 -0.74
C LEU A 318 4.66 18.78 0.66
N GLU A 319 4.92 17.65 1.32
CA GLU A 319 5.61 17.62 2.61
C GLU A 319 7.06 18.08 2.49
N ALA A 320 7.76 17.73 1.40
CA ALA A 320 9.08 18.27 1.12
C ALA A 320 9.02 19.79 0.83
N MET A 321 8.03 20.25 0.07
CA MET A 321 7.83 21.67 -0.19
C MET A 321 7.52 22.45 1.10
N ALA A 322 6.72 21.89 2.02
CA ALA A 322 6.46 22.49 3.32
C ALA A 322 7.72 22.59 4.19
N PHE A 323 8.60 21.59 4.12
CA PHE A 323 9.91 21.68 4.76
C PHE A 323 10.75 22.84 4.18
N SER A 324 10.80 22.96 2.85
CA SER A 324 11.47 24.08 2.19
C SER A 324 10.89 25.42 2.63
N GLU A 325 9.57 25.55 2.67
CA GLU A 325 8.85 26.75 3.12
C GLU A 325 9.20 27.11 4.58
N GLY A 326 9.37 26.11 5.44
CA GLY A 326 9.84 26.32 6.81
C GLY A 326 11.23 26.94 6.90
N LEU A 327 12.14 26.58 5.98
CA LEU A 327 13.47 27.21 5.89
C LEU A 327 13.37 28.63 5.31
N ASP A 328 12.47 28.87 4.37
CA ASP A 328 12.25 30.22 3.83
C ASP A 328 11.71 31.17 4.91
N LEU A 329 10.68 30.74 5.65
CA LEU A 329 10.18 31.47 6.83
C LEU A 329 11.29 31.72 7.86
N SER A 330 12.17 30.74 8.09
CA SER A 330 13.29 30.90 9.02
C SER A 330 14.28 31.97 8.56
N SER A 331 14.52 32.05 7.26
CA SER A 331 15.38 33.06 6.65
C SER A 331 14.77 34.44 6.75
N ASP A 332 13.47 34.57 6.50
CA ASP A 332 12.71 35.82 6.62
C ASP A 332 12.69 36.36 8.06
N LEU A 333 12.73 35.46 9.05
CA LEU A 333 12.83 35.78 10.47
C LEU A 333 14.29 35.98 10.93
N TYR A 334 15.27 35.97 10.02
CA TYR A 334 16.70 36.11 10.28
C TYR A 334 17.28 35.08 11.29
N LEU A 335 16.70 33.88 11.31
CA LEU A 335 17.12 32.83 12.23
C LEU A 335 18.30 32.04 11.67
N GLN A 336 19.30 31.76 12.50
CA GLN A 336 20.50 31.00 12.11
C GLN A 336 20.52 29.57 12.65
N ARG A 337 19.73 29.31 13.71
CA ARG A 337 19.69 28.03 14.41
C ARG A 337 18.24 27.58 14.55
N VAL A 338 17.86 26.58 13.75
CA VAL A 338 16.45 26.14 13.64
C VAL A 338 16.27 24.64 13.81
N HIS A 339 15.15 24.28 14.43
CA HIS A 339 14.70 22.92 14.63
C HIS A 339 13.39 22.70 13.88
N VAL A 340 13.44 21.99 12.75
CA VAL A 340 12.28 21.75 11.89
C VAL A 340 11.59 20.44 12.27
N SER A 341 10.30 20.50 12.59
CA SER A 341 9.47 19.34 12.95
C SER A 341 8.46 19.06 11.85
N THR A 342 8.44 17.84 11.32
CA THR A 342 7.49 17.36 10.30
C THR A 342 6.87 16.03 10.74
N ASP A 343 5.62 15.77 10.35
CA ASP A 343 4.96 14.48 10.54
C ASP A 343 5.25 13.47 9.41
N CYS A 344 5.94 13.91 8.37
CA CYS A 344 6.32 13.06 7.24
C CYS A 344 7.65 12.35 7.50
N ALA A 345 7.57 11.12 8.03
CA ALA A 345 8.73 10.26 8.23
C ALA A 345 9.52 10.00 6.92
N ALA A 346 8.82 10.00 5.77
CA ALA A 346 9.44 9.80 4.47
C ALA A 346 10.39 10.95 4.11
N THR A 347 9.95 12.21 4.26
CA THR A 347 10.79 13.40 4.01
C THR A 347 12.09 13.34 4.81
N ILE A 348 12.02 13.00 6.10
CA ILE A 348 13.21 12.85 6.95
C ILE A 348 14.13 11.73 6.48
N SER A 349 13.55 10.59 6.09
CA SER A 349 14.33 9.48 5.56
C SER A 349 15.03 9.85 4.25
N HIS A 350 14.36 10.59 3.36
CA HIS A 350 14.92 11.00 2.08
C HIS A 350 16.04 12.03 2.23
N MET A 351 15.91 12.97 3.19
CA MET A 351 16.95 13.94 3.51
C MET A 351 18.21 13.30 4.13
N LYS A 352 18.06 12.22 4.90
CA LYS A 352 19.18 11.51 5.54
C LYS A 352 19.85 10.47 4.63
N GLY A 353 19.13 9.98 3.63
CA GLY A 353 19.52 8.86 2.80
C GLY A 353 19.91 9.23 1.38
N THR A 354 20.14 8.21 0.56
CA THR A 354 20.15 8.39 -0.90
C THR A 354 18.72 8.30 -1.40
N TYR A 355 18.27 9.31 -2.14
CA TYR A 355 16.91 9.37 -2.70
C TYR A 355 16.95 10.06 -4.07
N LYS A 356 16.28 9.44 -5.04
CA LYS A 356 16.20 9.87 -6.44
C LYS A 356 14.76 9.85 -6.97
N GLY A 357 13.78 9.87 -6.06
CA GLY A 357 12.37 9.80 -6.42
C GLY A 357 11.80 11.15 -6.87
N PRO A 358 10.47 11.26 -7.00
CA PRO A 358 9.80 12.44 -7.55
C PRO A 358 10.09 13.76 -6.82
N SER A 359 10.37 13.73 -5.51
CA SER A 359 10.68 14.93 -4.71
C SER A 359 12.18 15.29 -4.68
N THR A 360 13.03 14.63 -5.45
CA THR A 360 14.50 14.81 -5.35
C THR A 360 14.95 16.23 -5.62
N THR A 361 14.37 16.93 -6.60
CA THR A 361 14.69 18.33 -6.89
C THR A 361 14.45 19.22 -5.67
N VAL A 362 13.31 19.05 -5.01
CA VAL A 362 12.95 19.78 -3.78
C VAL A 362 13.91 19.42 -2.64
N ILE A 363 14.25 18.14 -2.47
CA ILE A 363 15.16 17.68 -1.40
C ILE A 363 16.58 18.23 -1.58
N GLN A 364 17.06 18.30 -2.83
CA GLN A 364 18.36 18.91 -3.11
C GLN A 364 18.37 20.41 -2.82
N ASP A 365 17.28 21.11 -3.18
CA ASP A 365 17.10 22.53 -2.85
C ASP A 365 17.07 22.75 -1.33
N ILE A 366 16.39 21.88 -0.56
CA ILE A 366 16.37 21.91 0.91
C ILE A 366 17.79 21.75 1.46
N GLY A 367 18.52 20.72 1.01
CA GLY A 367 19.90 20.49 1.47
C GLY A 367 20.78 21.71 1.24
N LYS A 368 20.60 22.38 0.09
CA LYS A 368 21.30 23.61 -0.24
C LYS A 368 20.82 24.87 0.49
N LYS A 369 19.56 24.92 0.94
CA LYS A 369 19.07 25.97 1.85
C LYS A 369 19.62 25.78 3.25
N MET A 370 19.72 24.55 3.74
CA MET A 370 20.27 24.26 5.06
C MET A 370 21.73 24.72 5.22
N GLU A 371 22.51 24.76 4.14
CA GLU A 371 23.89 25.26 4.12
C GLU A 371 24.01 26.77 4.49
N SER A 372 22.93 27.56 4.39
CA SER A 372 22.96 29.00 4.75
C SER A 372 22.70 29.28 6.23
N PHE A 373 22.44 28.24 7.04
CA PHE A 373 22.18 28.36 8.47
C PHE A 373 23.40 27.85 9.26
N GLU A 374 23.64 28.42 10.44
CA GLU A 374 24.63 27.89 11.38
C GLU A 374 24.29 26.47 11.83
N SER A 375 23.00 26.20 12.08
CA SER A 375 22.55 24.89 12.52
C SER A 375 21.10 24.61 12.15
N VAL A 376 20.87 23.51 11.42
CA VAL A 376 19.54 22.96 11.18
C VAL A 376 19.43 21.57 11.78
N CYS A 377 18.51 21.39 12.71
CA CYS A 377 18.10 20.09 13.21
C CYS A 377 16.70 19.77 12.67
N PHE A 378 16.39 18.50 12.46
CA PHE A 378 15.06 18.10 12.04
C PHE A 378 14.64 16.75 12.61
N GLU A 379 13.36 16.65 12.98
CA GLU A 379 12.80 15.46 13.61
C GLU A 379 11.36 15.15 13.21
N HIS A 380 10.98 13.90 13.41
CA HIS A 380 9.63 13.42 13.15
C HIS A 380 8.74 13.66 14.36
N GLU A 381 7.66 14.41 14.18
CA GLU A 381 6.62 14.64 15.19
C GLU A 381 5.25 14.26 14.64
N LYS A 382 4.51 13.39 15.33
CA LYS A 382 3.22 12.90 14.82
C LYS A 382 2.17 14.02 14.73
N ARG A 383 1.38 14.02 13.66
CA ARG A 383 0.12 14.77 13.55
C ARG A 383 -0.81 14.51 14.75
N ASP A 384 -1.55 15.54 15.14
CA ASP A 384 -2.51 15.49 16.25
C ASP A 384 -3.72 14.60 15.98
#